data_AF-A0A0A6ZE44-F1
#
_entry.id   AF-A0A0A6ZE44-F1
#
_cell.length_a   1.000
_cell.length_b   1.000
_cell.length_c   1.000
_cell.angle_alpha   90.00
_cell.angle_beta   90.00
_cell.angle_gamma   90.00
#
_symmetry.space_group_name_H-M   'P 1'
#
loop_
_entity.id
_entity.type
_entity.pdbx_description
1 polymer ?
#
loop_
_entity_poly.entity_id
_entity_poly.type
_entity_poly.pdbx_seq_one_letter_code
_entity_poly.pdbx_strand_id
1 'polypeptide(L)'
;LRLAWHDAGTYDVNTKTGGPNGSIRFEEELNHGANAGLKIAIDLCEPVKAKHSRITYADLYQLAGVVAVEVTGGPTIDFVPGRRDSSVCPKEGRLPDAKQGPPHLRDIFYRMGLSDKDIVALSGAHTLGRAHPDRSGFNGPWTNEPLKFDNTYFVE
;
A
#
# COMPACT_ATOMS: atom_id res chain seq x y z
N LEU A 1 -0.92 3.41 5.70
CA LEU A 1 -0.28 3.65 4.38
C LEU A 1 0.15 2.38 3.65
N ARG A 2 1.10 1.56 4.17
CA ARG A 2 1.56 0.33 3.48
C ARG A 2 0.43 -0.64 3.09
N LEU A 3 -0.53 -0.89 4.00
CA LEU A 3 -1.69 -1.75 3.70
C LEU A 3 -2.46 -1.28 2.45
N ALA A 4 -2.80 0.01 2.38
CA ALA A 4 -3.53 0.59 1.26
C ALA A 4 -2.74 0.49 -0.05
N TRP A 5 -1.42 0.74 0.01
CA TRP A 5 -0.52 0.58 -1.14
C TRP A 5 -0.49 -0.86 -1.65
N HIS A 6 -0.32 -1.85 -0.76
CA HIS A 6 -0.23 -3.25 -1.16
C HIS A 6 -1.54 -3.79 -1.73
N ASP A 7 -2.69 -3.36 -1.20
CA ASP A 7 -4.01 -3.68 -1.76
C ASP A 7 -4.16 -3.11 -3.19
N ALA A 8 -3.77 -1.83 -3.38
CA ALA A 8 -3.86 -1.16 -4.68
C ALA A 8 -2.82 -1.64 -5.72
N GLY A 9 -1.61 -1.97 -5.27
CA GLY A 9 -0.43 -2.23 -6.10
C GLY A 9 -0.52 -3.49 -6.98
N THR A 10 -1.53 -4.33 -6.74
CA THR A 10 -1.76 -5.55 -7.51
C THR A 10 -2.53 -5.31 -8.81
N TYR A 11 -2.96 -4.08 -9.09
CA TYR A 11 -3.71 -3.73 -10.29
C TYR A 11 -2.92 -4.00 -11.57
N ASP A 12 -3.64 -4.47 -12.58
CA ASP A 12 -3.16 -4.66 -13.95
C ASP A 12 -4.15 -4.01 -14.92
N VAL A 13 -3.69 -2.99 -15.63
CA VAL A 13 -4.50 -2.21 -16.57
C VAL A 13 -4.99 -3.02 -17.77
N ASN A 14 -4.24 -4.04 -18.20
CA ASN A 14 -4.56 -4.84 -19.37
C ASN A 14 -5.64 -5.86 -19.06
N THR A 15 -5.52 -6.54 -17.92
CA THR A 15 -6.47 -7.58 -17.51
C THR A 15 -7.60 -7.06 -16.63
N LYS A 16 -7.49 -5.83 -16.11
CA LYS A 16 -8.41 -5.22 -15.14
C LYS A 16 -8.63 -6.09 -13.90
N THR A 17 -7.56 -6.74 -13.44
CA THR A 17 -7.56 -7.61 -12.26
C THR A 17 -6.70 -7.03 -11.14
N GLY A 18 -6.96 -7.44 -9.89
CA GLY A 18 -6.31 -6.88 -8.71
C GLY A 18 -6.78 -5.46 -8.40
N GLY A 19 -5.96 -4.71 -7.66
CA GLY A 19 -6.23 -3.32 -7.30
C GLY A 19 -6.98 -3.16 -5.98
N PRO A 20 -7.35 -1.91 -5.63
CA PRO A 20 -7.83 -1.55 -4.30
C PRO A 20 -9.26 -2.06 -4.07
N ASN A 21 -9.40 -3.34 -3.78
CA ASN A 21 -10.68 -4.05 -3.71
C ASN A 21 -10.80 -4.88 -2.42
N GLY A 22 -9.89 -4.67 -1.46
CA GLY A 22 -9.88 -5.32 -0.17
C GLY A 22 -9.49 -6.80 -0.21
N SER A 23 -9.07 -7.37 -1.36
CA SER A 23 -8.70 -8.78 -1.47
C SER A 23 -7.54 -9.16 -0.56
N ILE A 24 -6.71 -8.19 -0.17
CA ILE A 24 -5.57 -8.39 0.72
C ILE A 24 -5.93 -8.99 2.09
N ARG A 25 -7.22 -9.05 2.45
CA ARG A 25 -7.72 -9.73 3.66
C ARG A 25 -7.78 -11.25 3.55
N PHE A 26 -7.74 -11.80 2.33
CA PHE A 26 -7.77 -13.24 2.13
C PHE A 26 -6.43 -13.87 2.51
N GLU A 27 -6.50 -15.06 3.11
CA GLU A 27 -5.32 -15.77 3.61
C GLU A 27 -4.28 -16.05 2.51
N GLU A 28 -4.73 -16.38 1.29
CA GLU A 28 -3.86 -16.58 0.14
C GLU A 28 -2.99 -15.32 -0.14
N GLU A 29 -3.61 -14.15 -0.24
CA GLU A 29 -2.89 -12.90 -0.52
C GLU A 29 -2.07 -12.41 0.67
N LEU A 30 -2.55 -12.62 1.91
CA LEU A 30 -1.80 -12.32 3.12
C LEU A 30 -0.47 -13.09 3.21
N ASN A 31 -0.47 -14.32 2.71
CA ASN A 31 0.70 -15.20 2.73
C ASN A 31 1.71 -14.91 1.61
N HIS A 32 1.41 -14.00 0.68
CA HIS A 32 2.41 -13.50 -0.26
C HIS A 32 3.59 -12.88 0.50
N GLY A 33 4.82 -13.20 0.12
CA GLY A 33 6.03 -12.77 0.81
C GLY A 33 6.14 -11.25 0.92
N ALA A 34 5.72 -10.52 -0.11
CA ALA A 34 5.68 -9.06 -0.11
C ALA A 34 4.72 -8.47 0.96
N ASN A 35 3.73 -9.24 1.43
CA ASN A 35 2.70 -8.81 2.37
C ASN A 35 3.01 -9.17 3.83
N ALA A 36 4.20 -9.73 4.10
CA ALA A 36 4.62 -10.06 5.46
C ALA A 36 4.39 -8.91 6.46
N GLY A 37 3.68 -9.23 7.55
CA GLY A 37 3.30 -8.30 8.63
C GLY A 37 2.02 -7.50 8.41
N LEU A 38 1.36 -7.57 7.23
CA LEU A 38 0.13 -6.78 6.98
C LEU A 38 -1.11 -7.31 7.70
N LYS A 39 -1.11 -8.56 8.17
CA LYS A 39 -2.17 -9.09 9.05
C LYS A 39 -2.41 -8.20 10.28
N ILE A 40 -1.33 -7.67 10.86
CA ILE A 40 -1.42 -6.74 12.00
C ILE A 40 -2.22 -5.49 11.61
N ALA A 41 -1.99 -4.93 10.43
CA ALA A 41 -2.70 -3.74 9.96
C ALA A 41 -4.18 -4.03 9.66
N ILE A 42 -4.48 -5.22 9.14
CA ILE A 42 -5.86 -5.68 8.92
C ILE A 42 -6.58 -5.82 10.26
N ASP A 43 -5.96 -6.48 11.23
CA ASP A 43 -6.53 -6.67 12.58
C ASP A 43 -6.82 -5.34 13.28
N LEU A 44 -5.96 -4.34 13.10
CA LEU A 44 -6.19 -2.98 13.60
C LEU A 44 -7.37 -2.27 12.92
N CYS A 45 -7.74 -2.67 11.71
CA CYS A 45 -8.91 -2.13 11.01
C CYS A 45 -10.22 -2.80 11.43
N GLU A 46 -10.20 -4.04 11.93
CA GLU A 46 -11.41 -4.80 12.28
C GLU A 46 -12.33 -4.11 13.30
N PRO A 47 -11.83 -3.48 14.39
CA PRO A 47 -12.70 -2.74 15.31
C PRO A 47 -13.44 -1.56 14.64
N VAL A 48 -12.80 -0.92 13.66
CA VAL A 48 -13.42 0.16 12.87
C VAL A 48 -14.45 -0.44 11.92
N LYS A 49 -14.09 -1.52 11.21
CA LYS A 49 -15.01 -2.24 10.34
C LYS A 49 -16.28 -2.71 11.06
N ALA A 50 -16.14 -3.24 12.28
CA ALA A 50 -17.24 -3.73 13.09
C ALA A 50 -18.23 -2.61 13.46
N LYS A 51 -17.73 -1.41 13.75
CA LYS A 51 -18.56 -0.21 14.02
C LYS A 51 -19.22 0.35 12.77
N HIS A 52 -18.64 0.10 11.58
CA HIS A 52 -19.08 0.64 10.31
C HIS A 52 -19.35 -0.47 9.29
N SER A 53 -20.28 -1.37 9.61
CA SER A 53 -20.58 -2.57 8.82
C SER A 53 -20.94 -2.30 7.35
N ARG A 54 -21.49 -1.11 7.05
CA ARG A 54 -21.86 -0.67 5.70
C ARG A 54 -20.68 -0.29 4.80
N ILE A 55 -19.52 0.02 5.37
CA ILE A 55 -18.32 0.36 4.59
C ILE A 55 -17.67 -0.94 4.13
N THR A 56 -17.26 -1.00 2.87
CA THR A 56 -16.51 -2.14 2.31
C THR A 56 -15.10 -2.18 2.88
N TYR A 57 -14.49 -3.35 2.96
CA TYR A 57 -13.07 -3.44 3.33
C TYR A 57 -12.19 -2.65 2.36
N ALA A 58 -12.51 -2.69 1.07
CA ALA A 58 -11.84 -1.92 0.02
C ALA A 58 -11.81 -0.42 0.34
N ASP A 59 -12.96 0.19 0.63
CA ASP A 59 -13.00 1.61 0.99
C ASP A 59 -12.34 1.89 2.35
N LEU A 60 -12.50 0.99 3.33
CA LEU A 60 -11.88 1.15 4.65
C LEU A 60 -10.35 1.20 4.55
N TYR A 61 -9.73 0.27 3.83
CA TYR A 61 -8.27 0.20 3.70
C TYR A 61 -7.71 1.42 2.97
N GLN A 62 -8.37 1.85 1.89
CA GLN A 62 -7.93 3.03 1.14
C GLN A 62 -8.13 4.33 1.95
N LEU A 63 -9.24 4.45 2.69
CA LEU A 63 -9.46 5.58 3.60
C LEU A 63 -8.41 5.60 4.72
N ALA A 64 -8.06 4.44 5.29
CA ALA A 64 -6.98 4.34 6.27
C ALA A 64 -5.61 4.75 5.69
N GLY A 65 -5.40 4.54 4.39
CA GLY A 65 -4.25 5.07 3.65
C GLY A 65 -4.22 6.60 3.61
N VAL A 66 -5.33 7.20 3.19
CA VAL A 66 -5.52 8.66 3.13
C VAL A 66 -5.33 9.31 4.50
N VAL A 67 -6.03 8.82 5.51
CA VAL A 67 -5.94 9.34 6.88
C VAL A 67 -4.53 9.19 7.46
N ALA A 68 -3.80 8.13 7.11
CA ALA A 68 -2.42 7.96 7.56
C ALA A 68 -1.48 9.04 6.98
N VAL A 69 -1.71 9.51 5.76
CA VAL A 69 -0.95 10.63 5.17
C VAL A 69 -1.33 11.94 5.86
N GLU A 70 -2.63 12.20 6.01
CA GLU A 70 -3.13 13.45 6.61
C GLU A 70 -2.69 13.62 8.07
N VAL A 71 -2.84 12.59 8.90
CA VAL A 71 -2.51 12.66 10.33
C VAL A 71 -1.01 12.81 10.62
N THR A 72 -0.17 12.49 9.65
CA THR A 72 1.30 12.64 9.74
C THR A 72 1.80 13.97 9.15
N GLY A 73 0.89 14.89 8.80
CA GLY A 73 1.20 16.22 8.27
C GLY A 73 1.36 16.28 6.75
N GLY A 74 0.98 15.21 6.04
CA GLY A 74 1.04 15.14 4.59
C GLY A 74 -0.10 15.90 3.90
N PRO A 75 -0.16 15.86 2.56
CA PRO A 75 -1.21 16.52 1.81
C PRO A 75 -2.58 15.87 2.05
N THR A 76 -3.63 16.68 1.95
CA THR A 76 -5.01 16.16 1.84
C THR A 76 -5.16 15.42 0.51
N ILE A 77 -5.68 14.19 0.56
CA ILE A 77 -5.95 13.36 -0.61
C ILE A 77 -7.46 13.18 -0.72
N ASP A 78 -8.03 13.55 -1.87
CA ASP A 78 -9.45 13.36 -2.12
C ASP A 78 -9.83 11.88 -2.06
N PHE A 79 -10.81 11.57 -1.20
CA PHE A 79 -11.34 10.22 -1.08
C PHE A 79 -12.70 10.09 -1.74
N VAL A 80 -12.80 9.19 -2.71
CA VAL A 80 -14.06 8.83 -3.37
C VAL A 80 -14.49 7.43 -2.90
N PRO A 81 -15.65 7.27 -2.23
CA PRO A 81 -16.17 5.97 -1.82
C PRO A 81 -16.84 5.23 -2.99
N GLY A 82 -17.13 3.95 -2.80
CA GLY A 82 -17.87 3.11 -3.73
C GLY A 82 -17.13 1.87 -4.21
N ARG A 83 -15.92 1.59 -3.69
CA ARG A 83 -15.20 0.35 -4.02
C ARG A 83 -15.99 -0.84 -3.48
N ARG A 84 -16.01 -1.91 -4.28
CA ARG A 84 -16.63 -3.18 -3.88
C ARG A 84 -15.56 -4.14 -3.40
N ASP A 85 -15.90 -4.91 -2.37
CA ASP A 85 -15.04 -5.98 -1.90
C ASP A 85 -14.94 -7.08 -2.95
N SER A 86 -13.71 -7.46 -3.29
CA SER A 86 -13.46 -8.61 -4.14
C SER A 86 -13.78 -9.91 -3.40
N SER A 87 -14.18 -10.93 -4.18
CA SER A 87 -14.35 -12.32 -3.77
C SER A 87 -13.16 -13.20 -4.15
N VAL A 88 -12.19 -12.66 -4.89
CA VAL A 88 -10.98 -13.36 -5.35
C VAL A 88 -9.76 -12.51 -5.06
N CYS A 89 -8.61 -13.14 -4.89
CA CYS A 89 -7.33 -12.45 -4.76
C CYS A 89 -6.45 -12.63 -6.01
N PRO A 90 -5.57 -11.67 -6.33
CA PRO A 90 -4.62 -11.80 -7.42
C PRO A 90 -3.53 -12.81 -7.06
N LYS A 91 -2.87 -13.39 -8.07
CA LYS A 91 -1.66 -14.19 -7.86
C LYS A 91 -0.52 -13.33 -7.33
N GLU A 92 0.37 -13.95 -6.56
CA GLU A 92 1.62 -13.33 -6.09
C GLU A 92 2.50 -12.81 -7.25
N GLY A 93 3.39 -11.85 -6.92
CA GLY A 93 4.45 -11.38 -7.82
C GLY A 93 4.15 -10.06 -8.53
N ARG A 94 3.04 -9.39 -8.18
CA ARG A 94 2.69 -8.09 -8.78
C ARG A 94 3.29 -6.89 -8.04
N LEU A 95 3.75 -7.05 -6.81
CA LEU A 95 4.37 -5.96 -6.05
C LEU A 95 5.86 -5.81 -6.37
N PRO A 96 6.44 -4.60 -6.24
CA PRO A 96 7.83 -4.35 -6.58
C PRO A 96 8.79 -5.08 -5.64
N ASP A 97 9.97 -5.41 -6.15
CA ASP A 97 11.05 -6.08 -5.42
C ASP A 97 12.10 -5.04 -5.09
N ALA A 98 12.37 -4.86 -3.80
CA ALA A 98 13.31 -3.86 -3.29
C ALA A 98 14.77 -4.11 -3.71
N LYS A 99 15.11 -5.31 -4.21
CA LYS A 99 16.47 -5.64 -4.69
C LYS A 99 16.68 -5.28 -6.16
N GLN A 100 15.64 -4.86 -6.86
CA GLN A 100 15.70 -4.54 -8.29
C GLN A 100 15.76 -3.04 -8.55
N GLY A 101 16.17 -2.69 -9.77
CA GLY A 101 16.42 -1.30 -10.16
C GLY A 101 15.29 -0.64 -10.97
N PRO A 102 15.56 0.53 -11.57
CA PRO A 102 14.57 1.32 -12.31
C PRO A 102 13.79 0.60 -13.43
N PRO A 103 14.38 -0.33 -14.22
CA PRO A 103 13.59 -1.08 -15.21
C PRO A 103 12.44 -1.87 -14.58
N HIS A 104 12.69 -2.54 -13.44
CA HIS A 104 11.66 -3.26 -12.70
C HIS A 104 10.57 -2.33 -12.17
N LEU A 105 10.95 -1.16 -11.64
CA LEU A 105 9.97 -0.17 -11.19
C LEU A 105 9.04 0.25 -12.33
N ARG A 106 9.58 0.50 -13.52
CA ARG A 106 8.75 0.82 -14.69
C ARG A 106 7.83 -0.35 -15.07
N ASP A 107 8.35 -1.58 -15.12
CA ASP A 107 7.53 -2.75 -15.45
C ASP A 107 6.34 -2.91 -14.49
N ILE A 108 6.57 -2.71 -13.19
CA ILE A 108 5.53 -2.84 -12.16
C ILE A 108 4.54 -1.68 -12.21
N PHE A 109 5.01 -0.44 -12.21
CA PHE A 109 4.13 0.73 -12.11
C PHE A 109 3.43 1.04 -13.44
N TYR A 110 4.05 0.77 -14.58
CA TYR A 110 3.39 0.93 -15.88
C TYR A 110 2.27 -0.11 -16.07
N ARG A 111 2.42 -1.31 -15.53
CA ARG A 111 1.31 -2.30 -15.45
C ARG A 111 0.12 -1.74 -14.66
N MET A 112 0.38 -0.91 -13.65
CA MET A 112 -0.68 -0.22 -12.90
C MET A 112 -1.27 0.99 -13.64
N GLY A 113 -0.68 1.41 -14.77
CA GLY A 113 -1.07 2.60 -15.52
C GLY A 113 -0.48 3.91 -14.96
N LEU A 114 0.58 3.84 -14.17
CA LEU A 114 1.24 4.99 -13.55
C LEU A 114 2.44 5.45 -14.37
N SER A 115 2.78 6.74 -14.29
CA SER A 115 3.91 7.36 -15.01
C SER A 115 5.21 7.38 -14.20
N ASP A 116 6.34 7.70 -14.84
CA ASP A 116 7.62 7.91 -14.15
C ASP A 116 7.52 8.97 -13.02
N LYS A 117 6.69 10.01 -13.22
CA LYS A 117 6.43 11.03 -12.18
C LYS A 117 5.75 10.41 -10.95
N ASP A 118 4.77 9.52 -11.19
CA ASP A 118 4.04 8.85 -10.11
C ASP A 118 4.95 7.88 -9.35
N ILE A 119 5.86 7.18 -10.05
CA ILE A 119 6.85 6.30 -9.40
C ILE A 119 7.67 7.09 -8.37
N VAL A 120 8.24 8.24 -8.79
CA VAL A 120 9.08 9.06 -7.92
C VAL A 120 8.26 9.66 -6.78
N ALA A 121 7.08 10.21 -7.08
CA ALA A 121 6.22 10.80 -6.06
C ALA A 121 5.77 9.77 -5.00
N LEU A 122 5.34 8.57 -5.43
CA LEU A 122 4.90 7.51 -4.54
C LEU A 122 6.05 6.90 -3.74
N SER A 123 7.27 6.86 -4.30
CA SER A 123 8.46 6.43 -3.56
C SER A 123 8.74 7.32 -2.33
N GLY A 124 8.34 8.60 -2.40
CA GLY A 124 8.36 9.53 -1.27
C GLY A 124 7.58 9.09 -0.04
N ALA A 125 6.61 8.17 -0.16
CA ALA A 125 5.89 7.61 0.97
C ALA A 125 6.80 6.88 1.98
N HIS A 126 8.01 6.47 1.55
CA HIS A 126 9.03 5.93 2.44
C HIS A 126 9.61 6.96 3.43
N THR A 127 9.25 8.25 3.29
CA THR A 127 9.49 9.23 4.37
C THR A 127 8.87 8.79 5.70
N LEU A 128 7.84 7.94 5.65
CA LEU A 128 7.19 7.33 6.80
C LEU A 128 7.67 5.89 7.04
N GLY A 129 7.82 5.57 8.32
CA GLY A 129 8.01 4.22 8.81
C GLY A 129 9.44 3.69 8.65
N ARG A 130 9.54 2.36 8.58
CA ARG A 130 10.81 1.64 8.55
C ARG A 130 10.69 0.23 8.00
N ALA A 131 11.81 -0.32 7.55
CA ALA A 131 11.95 -1.74 7.29
C ALA A 131 12.15 -2.54 8.59
N HIS A 132 11.73 -3.81 8.54
CA HIS A 132 11.83 -4.76 9.65
C HIS A 132 12.45 -6.09 9.13
N PRO A 133 13.49 -6.63 9.80
CA PRO A 133 14.21 -7.81 9.34
C PRO A 133 13.32 -9.05 9.18
N ASP A 134 12.40 -9.26 10.13
CA ASP A 134 11.46 -10.37 10.19
C ASP A 134 10.34 -10.31 9.13
N ARG A 135 10.27 -9.21 8.36
CA ARG A 135 9.27 -9.03 7.30
C ARG A 135 9.90 -9.00 5.91
N SER A 136 10.91 -8.16 5.74
CA SER A 136 11.50 -7.85 4.43
C SER A 136 12.96 -8.28 4.29
N GLY A 137 13.61 -8.68 5.39
CA GLY A 137 15.06 -8.85 5.47
C GLY A 137 15.85 -7.54 5.57
N PHE A 138 15.24 -6.39 5.30
CA PHE A 138 15.84 -5.05 5.48
C PHE A 138 15.53 -4.47 6.86
N ASN A 139 16.33 -3.51 7.34
CA ASN A 139 16.18 -2.89 8.65
C ASN A 139 16.39 -1.38 8.60
N GLY A 140 15.62 -0.67 9.43
CA GLY A 140 15.83 0.75 9.72
C GLY A 140 14.84 1.68 9.04
N PRO A 141 14.66 2.89 9.56
CA PRO A 141 13.87 3.94 8.91
C PRO A 141 14.64 4.52 7.72
N TRP A 142 13.92 5.17 6.80
CA TRP A 142 14.53 5.97 5.73
C TRP A 142 14.84 7.40 6.17
N THR A 143 14.16 7.90 7.20
CA THR A 143 14.32 9.27 7.70
C THR A 143 14.50 9.28 9.21
N ASN A 144 15.02 10.38 9.74
CA ASN A 144 15.21 10.57 11.19
C ASN A 144 13.87 10.79 11.95
N GLU A 145 12.82 11.26 11.26
CA GLU A 145 11.48 11.47 11.80
C GLU A 145 10.42 10.58 11.09
N PRO A 146 10.40 9.25 11.31
CA PRO A 146 9.61 8.31 10.51
C PRO A 146 8.08 8.39 10.71
N LEU A 147 7.57 9.38 11.46
CA LEU A 147 6.15 9.64 11.67
C LEU A 147 5.72 11.00 11.12
N LYS A 148 6.60 11.69 10.40
CA LYS A 148 6.34 12.99 9.79
C LYS A 148 6.39 12.87 8.28
N PHE A 149 5.31 13.29 7.62
CA PHE A 149 5.22 13.27 6.17
C PHE A 149 5.78 14.58 5.63
N ASP A 150 7.00 14.53 5.12
CA ASP A 150 7.65 15.64 4.43
C ASP A 150 8.51 15.10 3.25
N ASN A 151 9.40 15.93 2.70
CA ASN A 151 10.24 15.55 1.58
C ASN A 151 11.60 14.96 1.98
N THR A 152 11.82 14.64 3.26
CA THR A 152 13.13 14.21 3.79
C THR A 152 13.64 12.94 3.10
N TYR A 153 12.76 12.03 2.67
CA TYR A 153 13.14 10.85 1.88
C TYR A 153 14.00 11.17 0.63
N PHE A 154 13.79 12.34 0.02
CA PHE A 154 14.54 12.75 -1.18
C PHE A 154 15.81 13.54 -0.84
N VAL A 155 16.00 13.92 0.41
CA VAL A 155 17.12 14.73 0.89
C VAL A 155 18.22 13.86 1.51
N GLU A 156 17.84 12.78 2.19
CA GLU A 156 18.73 11.77 2.77
C GLU A 156 19.43 10.92 1.68
#